data_AF-A0A2N0UYQ2-F1
#
_entry.id   AF-A0A2N0UYQ2-F1
#
_cell.length_a   1.000
_cell.length_b   1.000
_cell.length_c   1.000
_cell.angle_alpha   90.00
_cell.angle_beta   90.00
_cell.angle_gamma   90.00
#
_symmetry.space_group_name_H-M   'P 1'
#
loop_
_entity.id
_entity.type
_entity.pdbx_description
1 polymer ?
#
loop_
_entity_poly.entity_id
_entity_poly.type
_entity_poly.pdbx_seq_one_letter_code
_entity_poly.pdbx_strand_id
1 'polypeptide(L)'
;MKTKIISIALAVAVMLSAVALLSGCSDGEYPVEVANLKIESKPENIVVLDAPTADILIATGYDRYIVGRSDEVDQKSVEVAPSMGSSEKPDADKIIEAGADLVFAGPTIDESVKNKLSDKGIQVIKMSHGDTPKQVETNYITISKICGGTKTGAKNGEDTYNDLLDKMNNYKQQVNSRNSGILDTVCYLYTEDDQLRIMSNGTYGDMLLGYTGAVNVAVNITDNAVDVATLRVANPNFVFYADDATLKKIKSDATLAGLGAVKNGKILEVSIEEMLRPGNTSLEALEKMVYFMYPDLKPKSVTAETTQPAKDSSASKTTATTATTATQAATAANSSKSVADKYKLTITSDLSLKQEDENDTVKAMQLRLYNIGYITDKDNVTGYYGEVTAEAVKKFQKRNGLKETGTADNATLVLLFDSSAKKAK
;
A
#
# COMPACT_ATOMS: atom_id res chain seq x y z
N MET A 1 -71.57 50.99 17.70
CA MET A 1 -70.40 50.36 17.03
C MET A 1 -69.65 49.51 18.05
N LYS A 2 -68.94 48.45 17.64
CA LYS A 2 -68.16 47.57 18.52
C LYS A 2 -66.71 47.53 18.07
N THR A 3 -65.77 47.72 19.00
CA THR A 3 -64.36 47.35 18.81
C THR A 3 -63.76 46.96 20.16
N LYS A 4 -63.57 45.66 20.38
CA LYS A 4 -62.55 45.14 21.30
C LYS A 4 -61.39 44.66 20.43
N ILE A 5 -60.16 44.91 20.83
CA ILE A 5 -58.99 44.16 20.36
C ILE A 5 -58.30 43.63 21.61
N ILE A 6 -57.98 42.34 21.60
CA ILE A 6 -57.28 41.61 22.66
C ILE A 6 -56.05 41.00 22.01
N SER A 7 -54.92 41.01 22.72
CA SER A 7 -53.66 40.45 22.24
C SER A 7 -53.77 38.96 21.89
N ILE A 8 -53.24 38.57 20.74
CA ILE A 8 -53.01 37.17 20.38
C ILE A 8 -51.56 37.05 19.91
N ALA A 9 -50.81 36.15 20.54
CA ALA A 9 -49.47 35.77 20.07
C ALA A 9 -49.62 34.78 18.91
N LEU A 10 -48.87 34.99 17.82
CA LEU A 10 -48.92 34.12 16.64
C LEU A 10 -47.73 33.17 16.62
N ALA A 11 -47.96 31.89 16.95
CA ALA A 11 -46.97 30.84 16.74
C ALA A 11 -46.95 30.46 15.24
N VAL A 12 -45.78 30.59 14.61
CA VAL A 12 -45.59 30.16 13.21
C VAL A 12 -45.19 28.69 13.20
N ALA A 13 -46.13 27.82 12.85
CA ALA A 13 -45.86 26.41 12.63
C ALA A 13 -45.22 26.21 11.25
N VAL A 14 -43.94 25.84 11.23
CA VAL A 14 -43.25 25.42 10.00
C VAL A 14 -43.69 23.99 9.67
N MET A 15 -44.47 23.82 8.59
CA MET A 15 -44.76 22.49 8.07
C MET A 15 -43.52 21.93 7.37
N LEU A 16 -42.96 20.84 7.90
CA LEU A 16 -42.09 19.98 7.09
C LEU A 16 -42.97 19.23 6.07
N SER A 17 -43.03 19.73 4.85
CA SER A 17 -43.58 18.99 3.71
C SER A 17 -42.59 17.88 3.31
N ALA A 18 -42.72 16.70 3.93
CA ALA A 18 -41.91 15.54 3.61
C ALA A 18 -42.26 14.99 2.21
N VAL A 19 -41.56 15.47 1.19
CA VAL A 19 -41.58 14.87 -0.16
C VAL A 19 -40.69 13.64 -0.13
N ALA A 20 -41.26 12.52 0.31
CA ALA A 20 -40.81 11.19 -0.11
C ALA A 20 -41.26 10.93 -1.57
N LEU A 21 -40.69 9.89 -2.19
CA LEU A 21 -40.56 9.69 -3.65
C LEU A 21 -39.41 10.55 -4.22
N LEU A 22 -38.38 9.99 -4.83
CA LEU A 22 -38.27 8.64 -5.41
C LEU A 22 -37.52 7.63 -4.51
N SER A 23 -38.15 6.50 -4.23
CA SER A 23 -37.45 5.29 -3.77
C SER A 23 -36.86 4.56 -4.98
N GLY A 24 -35.79 5.11 -5.56
CA GLY A 24 -34.78 4.25 -6.17
C GLY A 24 -34.17 3.38 -5.05
N CYS A 25 -33.76 2.15 -5.36
CA CYS A 25 -33.05 1.33 -4.39
C CYS A 25 -31.73 2.03 -4.05
N SER A 26 -31.61 2.57 -2.83
CA SER A 26 -30.30 2.89 -2.29
C SER A 26 -29.66 1.59 -1.83
N ASP A 27 -28.66 1.11 -2.58
CA ASP A 27 -27.94 -0.15 -2.28
C ASP A 27 -27.08 -0.07 -0.99
N GLY A 28 -27.30 0.96 -0.16
CA GLY A 28 -26.50 1.36 0.99
C GLY A 28 -25.19 2.05 0.64
N GLU A 29 -24.92 2.27 -0.65
CA GLU A 29 -23.65 2.81 -1.16
C GLU A 29 -23.46 4.31 -0.88
N TYR A 30 -24.54 5.08 -0.81
CA TYR A 30 -24.53 6.52 -0.51
C TYR A 30 -25.61 6.87 0.54
N PRO A 31 -25.43 7.92 1.35
CA PRO A 31 -24.33 8.88 1.34
C PRO A 31 -22.99 8.30 1.83
N VAL A 32 -21.89 8.83 1.29
CA VAL A 32 -20.53 8.50 1.71
C VAL A 32 -20.03 9.61 2.64
N GLU A 33 -19.72 9.24 3.88
CA GLU A 33 -19.11 10.13 4.87
C GLU A 33 -17.59 9.88 4.93
N VAL A 34 -16.80 10.95 4.82
CA VAL A 34 -15.33 10.95 4.92
C VAL A 34 -14.90 12.22 5.66
N ALA A 35 -14.19 12.05 6.77
CA ALA A 35 -13.86 13.15 7.70
C ALA A 35 -15.11 13.99 8.06
N ASN A 36 -15.15 15.25 7.63
CA ASN A 36 -16.28 16.18 7.86
C ASN A 36 -17.15 16.40 6.61
N LEU A 37 -16.96 15.61 5.55
CA LEU A 37 -17.65 15.76 4.26
C LEU A 37 -18.65 14.62 4.04
N LYS A 38 -19.77 14.96 3.39
CA LYS A 38 -20.88 14.06 3.10
C LYS A 38 -21.22 14.15 1.61
N ILE A 39 -21.00 13.04 0.92
CA ILE A 39 -21.18 12.91 -0.52
C ILE A 39 -22.49 12.18 -0.74
N GLU A 40 -23.53 12.92 -1.13
CA GLU A 40 -24.93 12.44 -1.16
C GLU A 40 -25.19 11.45 -2.31
N SER A 41 -24.39 11.53 -3.38
CA SER A 41 -24.48 10.70 -4.57
C SER A 41 -23.10 10.51 -5.18
N LYS A 42 -22.97 9.51 -6.05
CA LYS A 42 -21.76 9.26 -6.83
C LYS A 42 -21.32 10.52 -7.61
N PRO A 43 -20.03 10.92 -7.54
CA PRO A 43 -19.45 11.94 -8.42
C PRO A 43 -19.51 11.54 -9.89
N GLU A 44 -19.80 12.48 -10.79
CA GLU A 44 -19.75 12.25 -12.24
C GLU A 44 -18.73 13.17 -12.94
N ASN A 45 -18.36 14.30 -12.33
CA ASN A 45 -17.48 15.33 -12.88
C ASN A 45 -16.37 15.67 -11.87
N ILE A 46 -15.30 14.87 -11.86
CA ILE A 46 -14.17 15.00 -10.94
C ILE A 46 -13.10 15.92 -11.55
N VAL A 47 -12.54 16.82 -10.74
CA VAL A 47 -11.25 17.46 -11.03
C VAL A 47 -10.19 16.91 -10.07
N VAL A 48 -9.02 16.54 -10.59
CA VAL A 48 -7.89 16.07 -9.77
C VAL A 48 -6.69 16.99 -9.89
N LEU A 49 -6.27 17.57 -8.77
CA LEU A 49 -5.19 18.55 -8.69
C LEU A 49 -3.92 17.99 -8.04
N ASP A 50 -3.95 16.72 -7.63
CA ASP A 50 -2.88 16.03 -6.91
C ASP A 50 -2.45 14.77 -7.68
N ALA A 51 -1.17 14.70 -8.09
CA ALA A 51 -0.67 13.63 -8.94
C ALA A 51 -0.64 12.24 -8.28
N PRO A 52 -0.28 12.08 -6.99
CA PRO A 52 -0.48 10.82 -6.28
C PRO A 52 -1.94 10.35 -6.25
N THR A 53 -2.90 11.26 -6.05
CA THR A 53 -4.34 10.95 -6.09
C THR A 53 -4.81 10.56 -7.50
N ALA A 54 -4.26 11.19 -8.55
CA ALA A 54 -4.54 10.80 -9.94
C ALA A 54 -4.09 9.36 -10.23
N ASP A 55 -2.92 8.93 -9.74
CA ASP A 55 -2.40 7.57 -9.92
C ASP A 55 -3.34 6.50 -9.30
N ILE A 56 -3.91 6.81 -8.14
CA ILE A 56 -4.93 5.98 -7.48
C ILE A 56 -6.24 5.94 -8.29
N LEU A 57 -6.74 7.10 -8.75
CA LEU A 57 -7.95 7.18 -9.59
C LEU A 57 -7.80 6.37 -10.89
N ILE A 58 -6.62 6.38 -11.50
CA ILE A 58 -6.28 5.59 -12.69
C ILE A 58 -6.23 4.10 -12.37
N ALA A 59 -5.49 3.69 -11.34
CA ALA A 59 -5.40 2.29 -10.94
C ALA A 59 -6.76 1.68 -10.61
N THR A 60 -7.62 2.44 -9.93
CA THR A 60 -8.96 2.01 -9.49
C THR A 60 -10.04 2.19 -10.57
N GLY A 61 -9.70 2.79 -11.71
CA GLY A 61 -10.59 3.01 -12.86
C GLY A 61 -11.67 4.07 -12.66
N TYR A 62 -11.50 5.01 -11.73
CA TYR A 62 -12.35 6.20 -11.57
C TYR A 62 -11.84 7.42 -12.37
N ASP A 63 -10.67 7.29 -13.01
CA ASP A 63 -10.15 8.22 -14.02
C ASP A 63 -11.15 8.64 -15.10
N ARG A 64 -12.04 7.73 -15.50
CA ARG A 64 -13.11 7.99 -16.50
C ARG A 64 -14.08 9.12 -16.14
N TYR A 65 -14.09 9.60 -14.90
CA TYR A 65 -14.91 10.73 -14.42
C TYR A 65 -14.12 12.04 -14.34
N ILE A 66 -12.83 12.05 -14.73
CA ILE A 66 -11.99 13.25 -14.68
C ILE A 66 -12.36 14.20 -15.84
N VAL A 67 -12.87 15.38 -15.48
CA VAL A 67 -13.20 16.48 -16.43
C VAL A 67 -12.15 17.58 -16.47
N GLY A 68 -11.15 17.54 -15.58
CA GLY A 68 -10.05 18.51 -15.52
C GLY A 68 -8.96 18.08 -14.54
N ARG A 69 -7.76 18.62 -14.72
CA ARG A 69 -6.59 18.27 -13.93
C ARG A 69 -5.70 19.47 -13.63
N SER A 70 -4.77 19.35 -12.68
CA SER A 70 -3.69 20.34 -12.55
C SER A 70 -2.59 20.14 -13.59
N ASP A 71 -1.69 21.12 -13.71
CA ASP A 71 -0.52 21.06 -14.58
C ASP A 71 0.48 19.96 -14.16
N GLU A 72 0.56 19.66 -12.86
CA GLU A 72 1.46 18.65 -12.26
C GLU A 72 0.91 17.21 -12.33
N VAL A 73 -0.36 17.04 -12.70
CA VAL A 73 -0.95 15.75 -13.08
C VAL A 73 -0.58 15.48 -14.54
N ASP A 74 0.49 14.72 -14.75
CA ASP A 74 1.07 14.44 -16.08
C ASP A 74 0.79 13.01 -16.60
N GLN A 75 0.10 12.16 -15.82
CA GLN A 75 -0.08 10.75 -16.16
C GLN A 75 -0.77 10.54 -17.51
N LYS A 76 -0.21 9.62 -18.29
CA LYS A 76 -0.50 9.47 -19.73
C LYS A 76 -1.98 9.19 -20.06
N SER A 77 -2.71 8.51 -19.19
CA SER A 77 -4.15 8.23 -19.37
C SER A 77 -5.05 9.44 -19.18
N VAL A 78 -4.60 10.46 -18.43
CA VAL A 78 -5.38 11.67 -18.09
C VAL A 78 -4.81 12.95 -18.71
N GLU A 79 -3.72 12.87 -19.50
CA GLU A 79 -3.07 14.03 -20.14
C GLU A 79 -4.04 14.93 -20.93
N VAL A 80 -5.08 14.30 -21.50
CA VAL A 80 -6.13 14.89 -22.34
C VAL A 80 -7.17 15.68 -21.56
N ALA A 81 -7.23 15.52 -20.23
CA ALA A 81 -8.07 16.36 -19.39
C ALA A 81 -7.51 17.80 -19.40
N PRO A 82 -8.37 18.83 -19.50
CA PRO A 82 -7.93 20.22 -19.58
C PRO A 82 -7.24 20.69 -18.28
N SER A 83 -6.22 21.55 -18.44
CA SER A 83 -5.51 22.17 -17.33
C SER A 83 -6.39 23.20 -16.61
N MET A 84 -6.52 22.97 -15.31
CA MET A 84 -7.10 23.84 -14.29
C MET A 84 -6.03 24.68 -13.60
N GLY A 85 -4.84 24.87 -14.19
CA GLY A 85 -3.71 25.54 -13.53
C GLY A 85 -2.95 24.64 -12.55
N SER A 86 -2.14 25.23 -11.66
CA SER A 86 -1.30 24.46 -10.74
C SER A 86 -2.07 23.88 -9.54
N SER A 87 -1.50 22.84 -8.94
CA SER A 87 -1.99 22.18 -7.72
C SER A 87 -2.17 23.13 -6.53
N GLU A 88 -1.25 24.09 -6.38
CA GLU A 88 -1.28 25.11 -5.33
C GLU A 88 -2.31 26.21 -5.64
N LYS A 89 -2.35 26.70 -6.89
CA LYS A 89 -3.18 27.85 -7.31
C LYS A 89 -3.98 27.53 -8.59
N PRO A 90 -5.02 26.68 -8.47
CA PRO A 90 -5.84 26.31 -9.61
C PRO A 90 -6.83 27.43 -9.98
N ASP A 91 -7.26 27.39 -11.24
CA ASP A 91 -8.21 28.29 -11.86
C ASP A 91 -9.64 27.90 -11.47
N ALA A 92 -10.12 28.51 -10.39
CA ALA A 92 -11.44 28.25 -9.85
C ALA A 92 -12.57 28.45 -10.87
N ASP A 93 -12.44 29.42 -11.79
CA ASP A 93 -13.51 29.70 -12.76
C ASP A 93 -13.57 28.62 -13.83
N LYS A 94 -12.43 28.10 -14.32
CA LYS A 94 -12.43 26.91 -15.18
C LYS A 94 -13.01 25.67 -14.50
N ILE A 95 -12.73 25.44 -13.21
CA ILE A 95 -13.28 24.30 -12.46
C ILE A 95 -14.80 24.40 -12.36
N ILE A 96 -15.34 25.62 -12.17
CA ILE A 96 -16.78 25.88 -12.17
C ILE A 96 -17.37 25.71 -13.59
N GLU A 97 -16.70 26.22 -14.63
CA GLU A 97 -17.13 26.10 -16.04
C GLU A 97 -17.08 24.65 -16.56
N ALA A 98 -16.16 23.82 -16.04
CA ALA A 98 -16.09 22.38 -16.30
C ALA A 98 -17.22 21.59 -15.63
N GLY A 99 -18.06 22.22 -14.78
CA GLY A 99 -19.18 21.58 -14.12
C GLY A 99 -18.78 20.58 -13.03
N ALA A 100 -17.61 20.76 -12.42
CA ALA A 100 -17.09 19.83 -11.42
C ALA A 100 -18.04 19.69 -10.21
N ASP A 101 -18.33 18.46 -9.79
CA ASP A 101 -19.07 18.16 -8.55
C ASP A 101 -18.12 17.84 -7.38
N LEU A 102 -16.94 17.31 -7.70
CA LEU A 102 -15.89 16.93 -6.76
C LEU A 102 -14.51 17.39 -7.24
N VAL A 103 -13.71 17.92 -6.32
CA VAL A 103 -12.30 18.27 -6.51
C VAL A 103 -11.44 17.51 -5.50
N PHE A 104 -10.54 16.65 -5.99
CA PHE A 104 -9.43 16.14 -5.19
C PHE A 104 -8.25 17.09 -5.28
N ALA A 105 -7.71 17.53 -4.15
CA ALA A 105 -6.63 18.51 -4.08
C ALA A 105 -5.51 18.10 -3.12
N GLY A 106 -4.30 18.58 -3.39
CA GLY A 106 -3.17 18.40 -2.48
C GLY A 106 -3.32 19.21 -1.18
N PRO A 107 -2.45 18.99 -0.18
CA PRO A 107 -2.51 19.73 1.09
C PRO A 107 -2.29 21.24 0.89
N THR A 108 -1.50 21.62 -0.12
CA THR A 108 -1.01 22.97 -0.43
C THR A 108 -2.00 23.88 -1.17
N ILE A 109 -3.15 23.39 -1.64
CA ILE A 109 -4.12 24.23 -2.39
C ILE A 109 -4.53 25.48 -1.60
N ASP A 110 -4.50 26.62 -2.29
CA ASP A 110 -4.86 27.95 -1.80
C ASP A 110 -6.28 27.95 -1.19
N GLU A 111 -6.37 28.40 0.07
CA GLU A 111 -7.63 28.38 0.82
C GLU A 111 -8.68 29.34 0.24
N SER A 112 -8.29 30.44 -0.41
CA SER A 112 -9.24 31.34 -1.07
C SER A 112 -9.89 30.70 -2.30
N VAL A 113 -9.10 29.93 -3.05
CA VAL A 113 -9.58 29.14 -4.20
C VAL A 113 -10.49 28.00 -3.74
N LYS A 114 -10.05 27.21 -2.75
CA LYS A 114 -10.87 26.16 -2.13
C LYS A 114 -12.21 26.69 -1.61
N ASN A 115 -12.21 27.84 -0.93
CA ASN A 115 -13.43 28.43 -0.39
C ASN A 115 -14.35 28.95 -1.53
N LYS A 116 -13.80 29.58 -2.57
CA LYS A 116 -14.57 30.00 -3.77
C LYS A 116 -15.27 28.82 -4.46
N LEU A 117 -14.65 27.64 -4.48
CA LEU A 117 -15.26 26.40 -5.01
C LEU A 117 -16.37 25.88 -4.07
N SER A 118 -16.11 25.87 -2.76
CA SER A 118 -17.09 25.46 -1.73
C SER A 118 -18.34 26.37 -1.72
N ASP A 119 -18.17 27.67 -1.94
CA ASP A 119 -19.26 28.66 -2.08
C ASP A 119 -20.15 28.41 -3.32
N LYS A 120 -19.71 27.56 -4.27
CA LYS A 120 -20.50 27.09 -5.41
C LYS A 120 -21.13 25.71 -5.19
N GLY A 121 -20.91 25.09 -4.02
CA GLY A 121 -21.37 23.74 -3.72
C GLY A 121 -20.45 22.62 -4.24
N ILE A 122 -19.30 22.96 -4.83
CA ILE A 122 -18.32 21.99 -5.32
C ILE A 122 -17.54 21.44 -4.12
N GLN A 123 -17.53 20.13 -3.91
CA GLN A 123 -16.84 19.54 -2.76
C GLN A 123 -15.33 19.50 -3.01
N VAL A 124 -14.53 20.05 -2.08
CA VAL A 124 -13.06 20.04 -2.18
C VAL A 124 -12.46 19.16 -1.09
N ILE A 125 -11.88 18.02 -1.49
CA ILE A 125 -11.24 17.05 -0.60
C ILE A 125 -9.73 17.27 -0.66
N LYS A 126 -9.14 17.77 0.43
CA LYS A 126 -7.68 17.75 0.60
C LYS A 126 -7.23 16.33 0.92
N MET A 127 -6.39 15.75 0.08
CA MET A 127 -5.73 14.47 0.32
C MET A 127 -4.41 14.69 1.06
N SER A 128 -4.10 13.80 2.00
CA SER A 128 -2.75 13.65 2.56
C SER A 128 -1.95 12.68 1.71
N HIS A 129 -0.70 13.01 1.42
CA HIS A 129 0.23 12.06 0.81
C HIS A 129 0.42 10.84 1.71
N GLY A 130 0.55 9.66 1.08
CA GLY A 130 0.60 8.39 1.77
C GLY A 130 2.04 7.97 2.03
N ASP A 131 2.67 8.52 3.07
CA ASP A 131 4.09 8.26 3.33
C ASP A 131 4.38 6.81 3.75
N THR A 132 3.40 6.11 4.34
CA THR A 132 3.49 4.70 4.73
C THR A 132 2.53 3.82 3.92
N PRO A 133 2.78 2.50 3.81
CA PRO A 133 1.89 1.57 3.10
C PRO A 133 0.43 1.62 3.60
N LYS A 134 0.22 1.78 4.92
CA LYS A 134 -1.13 1.85 5.50
C LYS A 134 -1.85 3.15 5.18
N GLN A 135 -1.14 4.27 5.02
CA GLN A 135 -1.74 5.51 4.54
C GLN A 135 -2.11 5.41 3.05
N VAL A 136 -1.29 4.73 2.23
CA VAL A 136 -1.61 4.47 0.82
C VAL A 136 -2.85 3.57 0.69
N GLU A 137 -2.91 2.46 1.42
CA GLU A 137 -4.12 1.60 1.50
C GLU A 137 -5.36 2.42 1.90
N THR A 138 -5.20 3.28 2.91
CA THR A 138 -6.27 4.16 3.40
C THR A 138 -6.73 5.15 2.33
N ASN A 139 -5.80 5.72 1.54
CA ASN A 139 -6.12 6.58 0.40
C ASN A 139 -6.85 5.81 -0.70
N TYR A 140 -6.37 4.61 -1.08
CA TYR A 140 -7.02 3.72 -2.04
C TYR A 140 -8.48 3.42 -1.68
N ILE A 141 -8.71 2.99 -0.44
CA ILE A 141 -10.05 2.70 0.08
C ILE A 141 -10.90 3.98 0.14
N THR A 142 -10.33 5.11 0.59
CA THR A 142 -11.06 6.38 0.75
C THR A 142 -11.49 6.98 -0.60
N ILE A 143 -10.57 7.11 -1.56
CA ILE A 143 -10.85 7.62 -2.91
C ILE A 143 -11.86 6.73 -3.62
N SER A 144 -11.70 5.40 -3.53
CA SER A 144 -12.64 4.47 -4.16
C SER A 144 -14.00 4.47 -3.48
N LYS A 145 -14.06 4.58 -2.14
CA LYS A 145 -15.31 4.77 -1.38
C LYS A 145 -16.05 6.05 -1.82
N ILE A 146 -15.33 7.14 -2.02
CA ILE A 146 -15.87 8.42 -2.52
C ILE A 146 -16.48 8.28 -3.92
N CYS A 147 -15.78 7.59 -4.84
CA CYS A 147 -16.19 7.50 -6.24
C CYS A 147 -17.13 6.31 -6.55
N GLY A 148 -17.22 5.33 -5.65
CA GLY A 148 -17.90 4.05 -5.87
C GLY A 148 -18.84 3.58 -4.76
N GLY A 149 -18.92 4.28 -3.62
CA GLY A 149 -19.83 3.97 -2.52
C GLY A 149 -19.19 3.26 -1.32
N THR A 150 -19.93 3.23 -0.21
CA THR A 150 -19.47 2.70 1.09
C THR A 150 -19.00 1.24 1.09
N LYS A 151 -19.44 0.40 0.14
CA LYS A 151 -19.08 -1.02 0.04
C LYS A 151 -18.40 -1.32 -1.27
N THR A 152 -19.06 -1.07 -2.41
CA THR A 152 -18.54 -1.40 -3.74
C THR A 152 -17.28 -0.58 -4.04
N GLY A 153 -17.32 0.72 -3.76
CA GLY A 153 -16.15 1.60 -3.84
C GLY A 153 -15.03 1.18 -2.90
N ALA A 154 -15.33 1.04 -1.61
CA ALA A 154 -14.33 0.62 -0.61
C ALA A 154 -13.63 -0.69 -0.99
N LYS A 155 -14.39 -1.70 -1.45
CA LYS A 155 -13.84 -3.01 -1.86
C LYS A 155 -13.01 -2.94 -3.14
N ASN A 156 -13.41 -2.10 -4.11
CA ASN A 156 -12.60 -1.84 -5.31
C ASN A 156 -11.24 -1.22 -4.96
N GLY A 157 -11.21 -0.30 -3.97
CA GLY A 157 -9.97 0.28 -3.47
C GLY A 157 -9.05 -0.76 -2.80
N GLU A 158 -9.62 -1.58 -1.92
CA GLU A 158 -8.91 -2.70 -1.27
C GLU A 158 -8.35 -3.70 -2.30
N ASP A 159 -9.17 -4.15 -3.27
CA ASP A 159 -8.73 -5.12 -4.28
C ASP A 159 -7.64 -4.56 -5.20
N THR A 160 -7.77 -3.28 -5.61
CA THR A 160 -6.76 -2.63 -6.47
C THR A 160 -5.43 -2.45 -5.74
N TYR A 161 -5.46 -2.08 -4.46
CA TYR A 161 -4.25 -1.95 -3.65
C TYR A 161 -3.57 -3.32 -3.41
N ASN A 162 -4.35 -4.38 -3.17
CA ASN A 162 -3.81 -5.73 -3.04
C ASN A 162 -3.17 -6.22 -4.36
N ASP A 163 -3.80 -5.97 -5.52
CA ASP A 163 -3.23 -6.27 -6.85
C ASP A 163 -1.95 -5.47 -7.14
N LEU A 164 -1.87 -4.21 -6.71
CA LEU A 164 -0.64 -3.41 -6.74
C LEU A 164 0.48 -4.10 -5.93
N LEU A 165 0.20 -4.49 -4.69
CA LEU A 165 1.19 -5.18 -3.84
C LEU A 165 1.57 -6.57 -4.38
N ASP A 166 0.65 -7.32 -4.98
CA ASP A 166 0.96 -8.62 -5.60
C ASP A 166 1.87 -8.45 -6.84
N LYS A 167 1.65 -7.41 -7.66
CA LYS A 167 2.56 -7.05 -8.76
C LYS A 167 3.95 -6.65 -8.27
N MET A 168 4.06 -5.85 -7.21
CA MET A 168 5.34 -5.50 -6.59
C MET A 168 6.04 -6.73 -5.97
N ASN A 169 5.29 -7.61 -5.30
CA ASN A 169 5.79 -8.88 -4.78
C ASN A 169 6.30 -9.83 -5.88
N ASN A 170 5.69 -9.80 -7.07
CA ASN A 170 6.12 -10.60 -8.22
C ASN A 170 7.53 -10.20 -8.68
N TYR A 171 7.81 -8.89 -8.83
CA TYR A 171 9.15 -8.39 -9.11
C TYR A 171 10.18 -8.85 -8.07
N LYS A 172 9.86 -8.71 -6.78
CA LYS A 172 10.73 -9.17 -5.68
C LYS A 172 10.99 -10.68 -5.72
N GLN A 173 9.97 -11.49 -6.05
CA GLN A 173 10.11 -12.94 -6.21
C GLN A 173 10.97 -13.34 -7.43
N GLN A 174 10.86 -12.62 -8.55
CA GLN A 174 11.72 -12.84 -9.71
C GLN A 174 13.19 -12.57 -9.37
N VAL A 175 13.49 -11.47 -8.65
CA VAL A 175 14.85 -11.15 -8.20
C VAL A 175 15.38 -12.22 -7.24
N ASN A 176 14.62 -12.58 -6.20
CA ASN A 176 15.01 -13.61 -5.23
C ASN A 176 15.29 -14.97 -5.88
N SER A 177 14.55 -15.31 -6.95
CA SER A 177 14.69 -16.58 -7.68
C SER A 177 16.01 -16.71 -8.46
N ARG A 178 16.79 -15.63 -8.60
CA ARG A 178 18.10 -15.62 -9.29
C ARG A 178 19.21 -16.36 -8.52
N ASN A 179 18.97 -16.71 -7.25
CA ASN A 179 19.81 -17.61 -6.43
C ASN A 179 21.30 -17.22 -6.39
N SER A 180 21.60 -15.91 -6.31
CA SER A 180 22.97 -15.36 -6.26
C SER A 180 23.73 -15.69 -4.98
N GLY A 181 23.01 -15.93 -3.87
CA GLY A 181 23.59 -15.98 -2.52
C GLY A 181 24.10 -14.63 -1.99
N ILE A 182 23.90 -13.56 -2.76
CA ILE A 182 24.38 -12.19 -2.48
C ILE A 182 23.19 -11.24 -2.64
N LEU A 183 22.83 -10.53 -1.58
CA LEU A 183 21.90 -9.40 -1.66
C LEU A 183 22.68 -8.18 -2.17
N ASP A 184 22.14 -7.50 -3.16
CA ASP A 184 22.62 -6.16 -3.52
C ASP A 184 22.16 -5.12 -2.50
N THR A 185 22.84 -3.99 -2.50
CA THR A 185 22.58 -2.82 -1.67
C THR A 185 22.34 -1.59 -2.54
N VAL A 186 21.44 -0.71 -2.10
CA VAL A 186 21.02 0.48 -2.84
C VAL A 186 20.87 1.67 -1.89
N CYS A 187 21.05 2.89 -2.40
CA CYS A 187 20.38 4.06 -1.83
C CYS A 187 19.64 4.84 -2.91
N TYR A 188 18.67 5.64 -2.48
CA TYR A 188 18.04 6.67 -3.31
C TYR A 188 18.38 8.04 -2.72
N LEU A 189 18.89 8.95 -3.56
CA LEU A 189 19.27 10.31 -3.17
C LEU A 189 18.39 11.34 -3.89
N TYR A 190 18.10 12.46 -3.26
CA TYR A 190 17.33 13.55 -3.87
C TYR A 190 17.76 14.93 -3.35
N THR A 191 17.19 15.99 -3.91
CA THR A 191 17.46 17.38 -3.49
C THR A 191 16.18 18.01 -2.96
N GLU A 192 16.29 18.66 -1.79
CA GLU A 192 15.18 19.27 -1.04
C GLU A 192 15.75 20.51 -0.35
N ASP A 193 15.18 21.71 -0.57
CA ASP A 193 15.71 23.00 -0.06
C ASP A 193 17.22 23.22 -0.34
N ASP A 194 17.66 22.83 -1.56
CA ASP A 194 19.06 22.78 -2.01
C ASP A 194 19.98 21.86 -1.16
N GLN A 195 19.44 21.11 -0.19
CA GLN A 195 20.17 20.09 0.56
C GLN A 195 20.08 18.73 -0.15
N LEU A 196 21.15 17.94 -0.06
CA LEU A 196 21.12 16.55 -0.51
C LEU A 196 20.49 15.68 0.57
N ARG A 197 19.48 14.90 0.19
CA ARG A 197 18.72 13.98 1.03
C ARG A 197 18.89 12.53 0.61
N ILE A 198 18.54 11.61 1.51
CA ILE A 198 18.46 10.17 1.27
C ILE A 198 17.05 9.66 1.63
N MET A 199 16.54 8.69 0.87
CA MET A 199 15.27 8.01 1.17
C MET A 199 15.41 7.18 2.45
N SER A 200 14.96 7.75 3.57
CA SER A 200 14.97 7.18 4.90
C SER A 200 13.95 6.03 5.06
N ASN A 201 14.10 5.26 6.13
CA ASN A 201 13.26 4.10 6.38
C ASN A 201 11.77 4.44 6.56
N GLY A 202 10.90 3.47 6.28
CA GLY A 202 9.45 3.56 6.55
C GLY A 202 8.66 4.46 5.59
N THR A 203 9.32 5.04 4.59
CA THR A 203 8.70 5.82 3.50
C THR A 203 8.15 4.91 2.39
N TYR A 204 7.23 5.41 1.57
CA TYR A 204 6.73 4.69 0.39
C TYR A 204 7.86 4.41 -0.62
N GLY A 205 8.82 5.33 -0.75
CA GLY A 205 10.03 5.12 -1.54
C GLY A 205 10.93 4.01 -0.98
N ASP A 206 11.10 3.91 0.35
CA ASP A 206 11.82 2.80 1.00
C ASP A 206 11.09 1.45 0.82
N MET A 207 9.76 1.44 0.88
CA MET A 207 8.96 0.26 0.51
C MET A 207 9.24 -0.17 -0.94
N LEU A 208 9.27 0.78 -1.88
CA LEU A 208 9.53 0.51 -3.30
C LEU A 208 10.97 0.03 -3.56
N LEU A 209 11.97 0.61 -2.89
CA LEU A 209 13.34 0.09 -2.86
C LEU A 209 13.36 -1.36 -2.32
N GLY A 210 12.62 -1.63 -1.25
CA GLY A 210 12.46 -2.96 -0.68
C GLY A 210 11.79 -3.98 -1.63
N TYR A 211 11.06 -3.54 -2.66
CA TYR A 211 10.53 -4.40 -3.72
C TYR A 211 11.52 -4.70 -4.84
N THR A 212 12.63 -3.96 -4.96
CA THR A 212 13.72 -4.31 -5.90
C THR A 212 14.46 -5.60 -5.52
N GLY A 213 14.27 -6.09 -4.29
CA GLY A 213 15.01 -7.23 -3.74
C GLY A 213 16.35 -6.87 -3.09
N ALA A 214 16.84 -5.63 -3.26
CA ALA A 214 18.02 -5.13 -2.56
C ALA A 214 17.71 -4.56 -1.16
N VAL A 215 18.78 -4.36 -0.38
CA VAL A 215 18.72 -3.67 0.92
C VAL A 215 18.96 -2.18 0.72
N ASN A 216 18.02 -1.33 1.14
CA ASN A 216 18.29 0.11 1.28
C ASN A 216 19.35 0.32 2.37
N VAL A 217 20.48 0.95 2.08
CA VAL A 217 21.52 1.21 3.10
C VAL A 217 21.08 2.24 4.15
N ALA A 218 19.96 2.93 3.91
CA ALA A 218 19.32 3.86 4.84
C ALA A 218 18.31 3.22 5.81
N VAL A 219 18.17 1.88 5.90
CA VAL A 219 17.21 1.20 6.81
C VAL A 219 17.32 1.59 8.30
N ASN A 220 18.46 2.13 8.74
CA ASN A 220 18.69 2.62 10.11
C ASN A 220 18.79 4.16 10.20
N ILE A 221 18.46 4.88 9.12
CA ILE A 221 18.50 6.33 9.02
C ILE A 221 17.07 6.87 9.13
N THR A 222 16.81 7.69 10.15
CA THR A 222 15.49 8.28 10.47
C THR A 222 15.42 9.79 10.21
N ASP A 223 16.55 10.43 9.88
CA ASP A 223 16.66 11.81 9.42
C ASP A 223 17.09 11.74 7.95
N ASN A 224 16.38 12.41 7.04
CA ASN A 224 16.66 12.33 5.61
C ASN A 224 17.98 13.02 5.20
N ALA A 225 18.71 13.65 6.13
CA ALA A 225 20.04 14.21 5.89
C ALA A 225 21.10 13.15 5.47
N VAL A 226 21.96 13.51 4.51
CA VAL A 226 23.01 12.61 4.00
C VAL A 226 24.29 12.68 4.84
N ASP A 227 24.59 11.62 5.60
CA ASP A 227 25.96 11.36 6.06
C ASP A 227 26.78 10.65 4.97
N VAL A 228 27.62 11.43 4.28
CA VAL A 228 28.57 10.92 3.28
C VAL A 228 29.60 9.95 3.88
N ALA A 229 29.91 10.02 5.17
CA ALA A 229 30.84 9.10 5.82
C ALA A 229 30.20 7.71 6.01
N THR A 230 28.95 7.63 6.47
CA THR A 230 28.16 6.39 6.51
C THR A 230 27.96 5.82 5.10
N LEU A 231 27.60 6.63 4.10
CA LEU A 231 27.48 6.15 2.71
C LEU A 231 28.79 5.61 2.15
N ARG A 232 29.96 6.17 2.51
CA ARG A 232 31.27 5.65 2.14
C ARG A 232 31.58 4.28 2.76
N VAL A 233 31.10 4.02 3.97
CA VAL A 233 31.27 2.74 4.66
C VAL A 233 30.29 1.69 4.11
N ALA A 234 29.04 2.09 3.86
CA ALA A 234 28.03 1.21 3.25
C ALA A 234 28.35 0.87 1.79
N ASN A 235 28.89 1.83 1.04
CA ASN A 235 29.33 1.71 -0.36
C ASN A 235 28.35 0.90 -1.24
N PRO A 236 27.11 1.39 -1.43
CA PRO A 236 26.04 0.61 -2.04
C PRO A 236 26.39 0.15 -3.47
N ASN A 237 25.83 -0.99 -3.86
CA ASN A 237 26.05 -1.58 -5.18
C ASN A 237 25.40 -0.75 -6.30
N PHE A 238 24.31 -0.04 -6.00
CA PHE A 238 23.58 0.85 -6.91
C PHE A 238 23.21 2.17 -6.22
N VAL A 239 23.10 3.27 -6.96
CA VAL A 239 22.59 4.56 -6.45
C VAL A 239 21.52 5.09 -7.40
N PHE A 240 20.32 5.28 -6.88
CA PHE A 240 19.25 5.97 -7.60
C PHE A 240 19.22 7.44 -7.19
N TYR A 241 18.82 8.32 -8.12
CA TYR A 241 18.75 9.75 -7.86
C TYR A 241 17.54 10.39 -8.54
N ALA A 242 16.97 11.41 -7.88
CA ALA A 242 15.80 12.13 -8.37
C ALA A 242 16.04 12.84 -9.71
N ASP A 243 17.07 13.69 -9.78
CA ASP A 243 17.16 14.69 -10.84
C ASP A 243 18.60 15.16 -11.14
N ASP A 244 18.70 16.02 -12.15
CA ASP A 244 19.95 16.61 -12.62
C ASP A 244 20.60 17.56 -11.58
N ALA A 245 19.87 18.15 -10.63
CA ALA A 245 20.47 18.88 -9.49
C ALA A 245 21.10 17.93 -8.46
N THR A 246 20.40 16.85 -8.11
CA THR A 246 20.92 15.77 -7.25
C THR A 246 22.17 15.14 -7.87
N LEU A 247 22.15 14.87 -9.17
CA LEU A 247 23.29 14.33 -9.91
C LEU A 247 24.51 15.26 -9.88
N LYS A 248 24.32 16.59 -9.94
CA LYS A 248 25.40 17.58 -9.79
C LYS A 248 25.98 17.57 -8.38
N LYS A 249 25.16 17.45 -7.33
CA LYS A 249 25.61 17.33 -5.93
C LYS A 249 26.41 16.04 -5.70
N ILE A 250 25.91 14.89 -6.19
CA ILE A 250 26.61 13.58 -6.14
C ILE A 250 27.98 13.64 -6.83
N LYS A 251 28.08 14.33 -7.98
CA LYS A 251 29.35 14.47 -8.74
C LYS A 251 30.31 15.50 -8.15
N SER A 252 29.80 16.48 -7.40
CA SER A 252 30.62 17.54 -6.78
C SER A 252 31.26 17.11 -5.46
N ASP A 253 30.61 16.23 -4.69
CA ASP A 253 31.21 15.68 -3.47
C ASP A 253 32.21 14.55 -3.79
N ALA A 254 33.44 14.68 -3.29
CA ALA A 254 34.53 13.75 -3.58
C ALA A 254 34.37 12.36 -2.90
N THR A 255 33.52 12.25 -1.88
CA THR A 255 33.17 10.96 -1.26
C THR A 255 32.09 10.25 -2.05
N LEU A 256 31.04 10.96 -2.49
CA LEU A 256 29.94 10.41 -3.29
C LEU A 256 30.40 10.04 -4.71
N ALA A 257 31.13 10.91 -5.40
CA ALA A 257 31.87 10.57 -6.62
C ALA A 257 32.94 9.47 -6.39
N GLY A 258 33.31 9.24 -5.14
CA GLY A 258 34.18 8.17 -4.69
C GLY A 258 33.54 6.78 -4.65
N LEU A 259 32.21 6.66 -4.62
CA LEU A 259 31.48 5.41 -4.41
C LEU A 259 31.63 4.40 -5.57
N GLY A 260 31.56 3.12 -5.22
CA GLY A 260 31.65 2.01 -6.17
C GLY A 260 30.56 2.04 -7.25
N ALA A 261 29.32 2.35 -6.89
CA ALA A 261 28.23 2.48 -7.86
C ALA A 261 28.48 3.62 -8.87
N VAL A 262 28.82 4.81 -8.37
CA VAL A 262 29.04 6.02 -9.18
C VAL A 262 30.18 5.83 -10.19
N LYS A 263 31.33 5.29 -9.74
CA LYS A 263 32.49 5.03 -10.60
C LYS A 263 32.24 3.98 -11.69
N ASN A 264 31.38 2.99 -11.43
CA ASN A 264 31.10 1.91 -12.36
C ASN A 264 29.81 2.13 -13.18
N GLY A 265 29.23 3.33 -13.16
CA GLY A 265 28.01 3.65 -13.91
C GLY A 265 26.75 2.93 -13.42
N LYS A 266 26.77 2.34 -12.22
CA LYS A 266 25.61 1.70 -11.59
C LYS A 266 24.70 2.75 -10.91
N ILE A 267 24.40 3.83 -11.64
CA ILE A 267 23.51 4.90 -11.17
C ILE A 267 22.41 5.18 -12.20
N LEU A 268 21.19 5.44 -11.72
CA LEU A 268 20.00 5.62 -12.55
C LEU A 268 19.15 6.78 -12.02
N GLU A 269 18.65 7.59 -12.95
CA GLU A 269 17.68 8.64 -12.67
C GLU A 269 16.29 8.04 -12.54
N VAL A 270 15.65 8.25 -11.38
CA VAL A 270 14.26 7.88 -11.08
C VAL A 270 13.69 9.05 -10.29
N SER A 271 12.74 9.78 -10.87
CA SER A 271 12.30 11.05 -10.32
C SER A 271 11.63 10.89 -8.94
N ILE A 272 11.56 11.96 -8.16
CA ILE A 272 10.93 11.88 -6.84
C ILE A 272 9.41 11.64 -6.98
N GLU A 273 8.82 12.12 -8.07
CA GLU A 273 7.44 11.86 -8.49
C GLU A 273 7.23 10.39 -8.85
N GLU A 274 8.15 9.76 -9.59
CA GLU A 274 8.15 8.30 -9.86
C GLU A 274 8.16 7.47 -8.57
N MET A 275 8.86 7.95 -7.54
CA MET A 275 8.99 7.26 -6.24
C MET A 275 7.83 7.53 -5.26
N LEU A 276 6.98 8.52 -5.51
CA LEU A 276 5.92 8.97 -4.57
C LEU A 276 4.48 8.87 -5.12
N ARG A 277 4.28 8.47 -6.38
CA ARG A 277 2.96 8.23 -6.98
C ARG A 277 2.54 6.76 -6.78
N PRO A 278 1.54 6.46 -5.95
CA PRO A 278 1.27 5.09 -5.52
C PRO A 278 0.23 4.41 -6.41
N GLY A 279 0.68 3.80 -7.51
CA GLY A 279 -0.19 3.17 -8.50
C GLY A 279 0.59 2.62 -9.68
N ASN A 280 0.15 2.91 -10.90
CA ASN A 280 0.86 2.46 -12.10
C ASN A 280 2.25 3.11 -12.21
N THR A 281 2.42 4.36 -11.77
CA THR A 281 3.71 5.05 -11.86
C THR A 281 4.78 4.35 -11.01
N SER A 282 4.45 3.90 -9.79
CA SER A 282 5.41 3.18 -8.95
C SER A 282 5.72 1.76 -9.46
N LEU A 283 4.83 1.11 -10.21
CA LEU A 283 5.16 -0.13 -10.93
C LEU A 283 6.15 0.11 -12.08
N GLU A 284 5.96 1.18 -12.86
CA GLU A 284 6.89 1.57 -13.93
C GLU A 284 8.27 1.95 -13.36
N ALA A 285 8.30 2.69 -12.24
CA ALA A 285 9.52 3.01 -11.51
C ALA A 285 10.22 1.76 -10.95
N LEU A 286 9.46 0.81 -10.36
CA LEU A 286 9.99 -0.46 -9.87
C LEU A 286 10.55 -1.32 -11.00
N GLU A 287 9.86 -1.42 -12.13
CA GLU A 287 10.34 -2.11 -13.32
C GLU A 287 11.66 -1.49 -13.82
N LYS A 288 11.69 -0.16 -13.98
CA LYS A 288 12.86 0.63 -14.38
C LYS A 288 14.06 0.40 -13.46
N MET A 289 13.86 0.37 -12.13
CA MET A 289 14.89 0.04 -11.14
C MET A 289 15.36 -1.43 -11.24
N VAL A 290 14.44 -2.39 -11.19
CA VAL A 290 14.74 -3.84 -11.22
C VAL A 290 15.46 -4.22 -12.51
N TYR A 291 15.04 -3.71 -13.66
CA TYR A 291 15.64 -4.01 -14.96
C TYR A 291 16.96 -3.27 -15.22
N PHE A 292 17.28 -2.23 -14.45
CA PHE A 292 18.62 -1.64 -14.43
C PHE A 292 19.59 -2.47 -13.58
N MET A 293 19.14 -2.91 -12.40
CA MET A 293 19.92 -3.76 -11.50
C MET A 293 20.16 -5.17 -12.05
N TYR A 294 19.13 -5.72 -12.70
CA TYR A 294 19.05 -7.11 -13.16
C TYR A 294 18.57 -7.17 -14.62
N PRO A 295 19.42 -6.78 -15.60
CA PRO A 295 19.03 -6.75 -17.02
C PRO A 295 18.63 -8.11 -17.60
N ASP A 296 18.97 -9.22 -16.93
CA ASP A 296 18.56 -10.58 -17.27
C ASP A 296 17.07 -10.87 -16.98
N LEU A 297 16.41 -10.06 -16.15
CA LEU A 297 14.95 -10.13 -15.92
C LEU A 297 14.12 -9.39 -16.98
N LYS A 298 14.75 -8.60 -17.87
CA LYS A 298 14.03 -7.90 -18.94
C LYS A 298 13.30 -8.90 -19.86
N PRO A 299 11.98 -8.74 -20.11
CA PRO A 299 11.24 -9.55 -21.06
C PRO A 299 11.92 -9.52 -22.42
N LYS A 300 12.27 -10.70 -22.94
CA LYS A 300 12.81 -10.84 -24.29
C LYS A 300 11.68 -10.53 -25.26
N SER A 301 11.80 -9.40 -25.96
CA SER A 301 10.81 -8.89 -26.90
C SER A 301 10.33 -9.98 -27.87
N VAL A 302 9.05 -10.34 -27.79
CA VAL A 302 8.47 -11.39 -28.63
C VAL A 302 8.20 -10.83 -30.03
N THR A 303 9.11 -11.09 -30.96
CA THR A 303 8.78 -11.07 -32.39
C THR A 303 7.70 -12.14 -32.67
N ALA A 304 6.76 -11.81 -33.55
CA ALA A 304 5.52 -12.57 -33.72
C ALA A 304 5.68 -13.94 -34.43
N GLU A 305 4.53 -14.63 -34.58
CA GLU A 305 4.32 -15.99 -35.14
C GLU A 305 4.59 -17.15 -34.15
N THR A 306 3.72 -18.17 -34.01
CA THR A 306 2.40 -18.43 -34.62
C THR A 306 1.46 -19.26 -33.70
N THR A 307 0.16 -19.00 -33.82
CA THR A 307 -1.05 -19.84 -33.57
C THR A 307 -1.08 -21.06 -32.60
N GLN A 308 -2.13 -21.05 -31.75
CA GLN A 308 -2.89 -22.14 -31.08
C GLN A 308 -2.99 -23.54 -31.77
N PRO A 309 -3.49 -24.62 -31.10
CA PRO A 309 -4.30 -24.65 -29.85
C PRO A 309 -3.89 -25.66 -28.75
N ALA A 310 -4.54 -25.54 -27.58
CA ALA A 310 -4.42 -26.47 -26.45
C ALA A 310 -5.29 -27.74 -26.59
N LYS A 311 -4.91 -28.84 -25.91
CA LYS A 311 -5.83 -29.94 -25.58
C LYS A 311 -5.41 -30.80 -24.36
N ASP A 312 -6.37 -30.93 -23.44
CA ASP A 312 -6.68 -32.06 -22.55
C ASP A 312 -5.61 -32.94 -21.85
N SER A 313 -5.71 -32.93 -20.51
CA SER A 313 -6.01 -34.07 -19.62
C SER A 313 -5.05 -35.26 -19.39
N SER A 314 -4.81 -35.46 -18.08
CA SER A 314 -4.83 -36.76 -17.36
C SER A 314 -3.59 -37.68 -17.34
N ALA A 315 -2.87 -37.56 -16.21
CA ALA A 315 -2.40 -38.64 -15.31
C ALA A 315 -1.63 -39.88 -15.84
N SER A 316 -0.48 -40.13 -15.19
CA SER A 316 -0.03 -41.48 -14.85
C SER A 316 0.75 -41.51 -13.52
N LYS A 317 0.80 -42.68 -12.86
CA LYS A 317 1.48 -42.95 -11.58
C LYS A 317 2.52 -44.06 -11.76
N THR A 318 3.76 -43.81 -11.33
CA THR A 318 4.76 -44.86 -11.03
C THR A 318 5.63 -44.35 -9.87
N THR A 319 5.37 -44.71 -8.61
CA THR A 319 5.89 -45.89 -7.86
C THR A 319 7.37 -45.75 -7.45
N ALA A 320 7.67 -46.01 -6.17
CA ALA A 320 8.97 -45.74 -5.53
C ALA A 320 9.57 -46.99 -4.83
N THR A 321 10.89 -46.97 -4.59
CA THR A 321 11.66 -47.83 -3.65
C THR A 321 12.97 -47.05 -3.27
N THR A 322 13.26 -46.64 -2.02
CA THR A 322 13.99 -47.32 -0.89
C THR A 322 15.40 -47.85 -1.24
N ALA A 323 16.46 -47.87 -0.41
CA ALA A 323 16.79 -47.45 0.99
C ALA A 323 18.30 -47.01 1.04
N THR A 324 19.12 -46.84 2.11
CA THR A 324 19.15 -46.92 3.61
C THR A 324 20.39 -46.05 4.03
N THR A 325 20.44 -45.17 5.04
CA THR A 325 20.34 -45.28 6.53
C THR A 325 21.65 -45.57 7.31
N ALA A 326 22.17 -44.55 8.02
CA ALA A 326 22.83 -44.61 9.36
C ALA A 326 23.02 -43.15 9.90
N THR A 327 22.66 -42.65 11.10
CA THR A 327 22.47 -43.20 12.48
C THR A 327 23.79 -43.23 13.28
N GLN A 328 23.96 -42.66 14.48
CA GLN A 328 23.10 -41.92 15.46
C GLN A 328 23.97 -40.79 16.13
N ALA A 329 23.78 -40.13 17.29
CA ALA A 329 22.85 -40.08 18.46
C ALA A 329 23.14 -38.79 19.29
N ALA A 330 22.44 -38.40 20.37
CA ALA A 330 21.01 -38.41 20.75
C ALA A 330 20.82 -37.83 22.18
N THR A 331 19.80 -36.98 22.40
CA THR A 331 19.25 -36.67 23.73
C THR A 331 17.73 -36.49 23.60
N ALA A 332 16.93 -36.99 24.53
CA ALA A 332 15.49 -37.20 24.31
C ALA A 332 14.56 -36.57 25.36
N ALA A 333 13.47 -35.97 24.89
CA ALA A 333 12.24 -35.72 25.65
C ALA A 333 11.05 -35.66 24.67
N ASN A 334 9.95 -36.36 24.99
CA ASN A 334 8.65 -36.40 24.29
C ASN A 334 8.63 -36.06 22.78
N SER A 335 8.60 -37.09 21.93
CA SER A 335 8.32 -36.95 20.49
C SER A 335 6.84 -36.67 20.22
N SER A 336 6.38 -35.44 20.47
CA SER A 336 5.12 -34.97 19.91
C SER A 336 5.27 -34.77 18.39
N LYS A 337 4.19 -34.93 17.64
CA LYS A 337 4.21 -34.69 16.19
C LYS A 337 3.87 -33.23 15.94
N SER A 338 4.88 -32.43 15.60
CA SER A 338 4.64 -31.10 15.04
C SER A 338 3.80 -31.23 13.76
N VAL A 339 2.95 -30.23 13.50
CA VAL A 339 2.21 -30.06 12.24
C VAL A 339 2.64 -28.79 11.48
N ALA A 340 3.75 -28.16 11.89
CA ALA A 340 4.24 -26.89 11.30
C ALA A 340 4.47 -26.99 9.78
N ASP A 341 4.97 -28.14 9.29
CA ASP A 341 5.17 -28.42 7.86
C ASP A 341 3.90 -28.22 7.02
N LYS A 342 2.71 -28.54 7.58
CA LYS A 342 1.42 -28.35 6.89
C LYS A 342 1.14 -26.86 6.62
N TYR A 343 1.71 -25.97 7.41
CA TYR A 343 1.58 -24.52 7.31
C TYR A 343 2.84 -23.87 6.71
N LYS A 344 3.77 -24.68 6.16
CA LYS A 344 5.08 -24.26 5.61
C LYS A 344 5.95 -23.48 6.60
N LEU A 345 5.78 -23.69 7.91
CA LEU A 345 6.45 -22.94 8.95
C LEU A 345 7.66 -23.69 9.53
N THR A 346 8.84 -23.06 9.51
CA THR A 346 9.99 -23.48 10.31
C THR A 346 9.99 -22.73 11.65
N ILE A 347 9.98 -23.46 12.77
CA ILE A 347 10.04 -22.86 14.12
C ILE A 347 11.48 -22.95 14.64
N THR A 348 12.16 -21.80 14.70
CA THR A 348 13.51 -21.69 15.29
C THR A 348 13.42 -21.28 16.76
N SER A 349 14.51 -21.46 17.53
CA SER A 349 14.55 -21.20 18.99
C SER A 349 14.41 -19.72 19.36
N ASP A 350 14.76 -18.83 18.44
CA ASP A 350 14.69 -17.37 18.52
C ASP A 350 13.39 -16.78 17.95
N LEU A 351 12.59 -17.58 17.23
CA LEU A 351 11.32 -17.13 16.67
C LEU A 351 10.33 -16.78 17.79
N SER A 352 9.88 -15.53 17.77
CA SER A 352 8.82 -14.99 18.62
C SER A 352 7.97 -14.03 17.80
N LEU A 353 6.65 -14.17 17.88
CA LEU A 353 5.69 -13.29 17.22
C LEU A 353 4.89 -12.50 18.26
N LYS A 354 4.82 -11.19 18.12
CA LYS A 354 4.19 -10.24 19.05
C LYS A 354 3.24 -9.31 18.27
N GLN A 355 2.51 -8.48 19.00
CA GLN A 355 1.67 -7.45 18.40
C GLN A 355 2.50 -6.51 17.50
N GLU A 356 1.86 -6.01 16.44
CA GLU A 356 2.44 -5.18 15.36
C GLU A 356 3.43 -5.92 14.42
N ASP A 357 3.73 -7.20 14.64
CA ASP A 357 4.47 -8.01 13.64
C ASP A 357 3.57 -8.35 12.44
N GLU A 358 4.10 -8.21 11.21
CA GLU A 358 3.40 -8.59 9.97
C GLU A 358 4.29 -9.42 9.05
N ASN A 359 3.85 -10.64 8.68
CA ASN A 359 4.53 -11.57 7.77
C ASN A 359 3.77 -12.92 7.62
N ASP A 360 4.24 -13.77 6.70
CA ASP A 360 3.70 -15.13 6.50
C ASP A 360 3.80 -16.04 7.73
N THR A 361 4.75 -15.82 8.64
CA THR A 361 4.86 -16.62 9.88
C THR A 361 3.71 -16.28 10.84
N VAL A 362 3.34 -15.00 10.94
CA VAL A 362 2.09 -14.57 11.60
C VAL A 362 0.87 -15.13 10.89
N LYS A 363 0.82 -15.09 9.55
CA LYS A 363 -0.31 -15.64 8.76
C LYS A 363 -0.49 -17.14 8.97
N ALA A 364 0.60 -17.90 9.02
CA ALA A 364 0.62 -19.33 9.33
C ALA A 364 0.14 -19.60 10.77
N MET A 365 0.58 -18.78 11.73
CA MET A 365 0.15 -18.86 13.13
C MET A 365 -1.35 -18.55 13.29
N GLN A 366 -1.85 -17.49 12.66
CA GLN A 366 -3.28 -17.14 12.63
C GLN A 366 -4.12 -18.24 11.97
N LEU A 367 -3.67 -18.76 10.82
CA LEU A 367 -4.36 -19.86 10.14
C LEU A 367 -4.41 -21.11 11.03
N ARG A 368 -3.34 -21.38 11.79
CA ARG A 368 -3.34 -22.45 12.79
C ARG A 368 -4.34 -22.17 13.92
N LEU A 369 -4.32 -20.98 14.54
CA LEU A 369 -5.25 -20.56 15.60
C LEU A 369 -6.73 -20.65 15.15
N TYR A 370 -7.02 -20.28 13.91
CA TYR A 370 -8.33 -20.45 13.27
C TYR A 370 -8.72 -21.94 13.18
N ASN A 371 -7.83 -22.78 12.64
CA ASN A 371 -8.07 -24.23 12.50
C ASN A 371 -8.25 -24.97 13.85
N ILE A 372 -7.80 -24.42 14.98
CA ILE A 372 -8.06 -24.95 16.33
C ILE A 372 -9.06 -24.12 17.16
N GLY A 373 -9.72 -23.15 16.53
CA GLY A 373 -10.92 -22.46 17.03
C GLY A 373 -10.70 -21.24 17.94
N TYR A 374 -9.47 -20.71 18.04
CA TYR A 374 -9.17 -19.52 18.85
C TYR A 374 -9.38 -18.21 18.11
N ILE A 375 -9.25 -18.24 16.78
CA ILE A 375 -9.79 -17.24 15.87
C ILE A 375 -11.06 -17.86 15.27
N THR A 376 -12.20 -17.17 15.34
CA THR A 376 -13.49 -17.70 14.86
C THR A 376 -13.87 -17.25 13.47
N ASP A 377 -13.31 -16.13 13.02
CA ASP A 377 -13.56 -15.49 11.75
C ASP A 377 -12.30 -15.58 10.88
N LYS A 378 -12.45 -16.00 9.63
CA LYS A 378 -11.34 -16.26 8.72
C LYS A 378 -10.67 -14.96 8.26
N ASP A 379 -11.40 -13.85 8.26
CA ASP A 379 -10.90 -12.58 7.74
C ASP A 379 -9.88 -11.93 8.71
N ASN A 380 -9.78 -12.48 9.93
CA ASN A 380 -8.72 -12.19 10.91
C ASN A 380 -7.44 -13.04 10.68
N VAL A 381 -7.28 -13.70 9.52
CA VAL A 381 -6.07 -14.41 9.07
C VAL A 381 -5.34 -13.57 8.00
N THR A 382 -5.07 -12.31 8.35
CA THR A 382 -4.51 -11.29 7.46
C THR A 382 -3.02 -11.49 7.16
N GLY A 383 -2.26 -11.90 8.18
CA GLY A 383 -0.79 -11.78 8.24
C GLY A 383 -0.30 -10.72 9.23
N TYR A 384 -1.19 -9.84 9.71
CA TYR A 384 -0.90 -8.78 10.69
C TYR A 384 -1.28 -9.18 12.11
N TYR A 385 -0.36 -9.12 13.07
CA TYR A 385 -0.58 -9.49 14.47
C TYR A 385 -1.28 -8.36 15.25
N GLY A 386 -2.56 -8.13 14.97
CA GLY A 386 -3.40 -7.18 15.71
C GLY A 386 -3.92 -7.71 17.06
N GLU A 387 -4.66 -6.88 17.79
CA GLU A 387 -5.24 -7.21 19.11
C GLU A 387 -6.05 -8.51 19.12
N VAL A 388 -6.82 -8.79 18.06
CA VAL A 388 -7.61 -10.04 17.92
C VAL A 388 -6.70 -11.27 17.92
N THR A 389 -5.51 -11.16 17.31
CA THR A 389 -4.50 -12.22 17.30
C THR A 389 -3.84 -12.36 18.67
N ALA A 390 -3.49 -11.24 19.32
CA ALA A 390 -2.95 -11.26 20.69
C ALA A 390 -3.93 -11.90 21.69
N GLU A 391 -5.22 -11.60 21.59
CA GLU A 391 -6.27 -12.20 22.42
C GLU A 391 -6.51 -13.68 22.09
N ALA A 392 -6.44 -14.09 20.82
CA ALA A 392 -6.47 -15.50 20.45
C ALA A 392 -5.27 -16.27 21.05
N VAL A 393 -4.08 -15.66 21.05
CA VAL A 393 -2.85 -16.23 21.65
C VAL A 393 -2.94 -16.30 23.18
N LYS A 394 -3.42 -15.26 23.88
CA LYS A 394 -3.65 -15.32 25.35
C LYS A 394 -4.60 -16.46 25.71
N LYS A 395 -5.72 -16.60 24.98
CA LYS A 395 -6.69 -17.70 25.17
C LYS A 395 -6.06 -19.07 24.93
N PHE A 396 -5.22 -19.21 23.90
CA PHE A 396 -4.46 -20.44 23.64
C PHE A 396 -3.47 -20.76 24.76
N GLN A 397 -2.67 -19.78 25.18
CA GLN A 397 -1.71 -19.90 26.28
C GLN A 397 -2.40 -20.37 27.57
N LYS A 398 -3.48 -19.68 27.97
CA LYS A 398 -4.32 -20.01 29.13
C LYS A 398 -4.81 -21.46 29.13
N ARG A 399 -5.41 -21.91 28.02
CA ARG A 399 -5.97 -23.29 27.91
C ARG A 399 -4.87 -24.35 28.04
N ASN A 400 -3.68 -24.05 27.53
CA ASN A 400 -2.56 -24.99 27.48
C ASN A 400 -1.63 -24.92 28.72
N GLY A 401 -1.79 -23.92 29.60
CA GLY A 401 -1.01 -23.77 30.84
C GLY A 401 0.26 -22.93 30.69
N LEU A 402 0.36 -22.15 29.61
CA LEU A 402 1.42 -21.17 29.40
C LEU A 402 1.04 -19.83 30.06
N LYS A 403 2.03 -18.94 30.23
CA LYS A 403 1.83 -17.57 30.69
C LYS A 403 1.04 -16.78 29.64
N GLU A 404 -0.02 -16.08 30.06
CA GLU A 404 -0.91 -15.30 29.18
C GLU A 404 -0.26 -13.96 28.76
N THR A 405 0.79 -14.02 27.95
CA THR A 405 1.52 -12.84 27.47
C THR A 405 0.85 -12.18 26.27
N GLY A 406 0.16 -12.96 25.42
CA GLY A 406 -0.32 -12.50 24.11
C GLY A 406 0.79 -12.33 23.07
N THR A 407 2.03 -12.66 23.41
CA THR A 407 3.17 -12.84 22.50
C THR A 407 3.37 -14.33 22.29
N ALA A 408 3.30 -14.80 21.05
CA ALA A 408 3.62 -16.17 20.68
C ALA A 408 5.15 -16.35 20.60
N ASP A 409 5.76 -16.47 21.77
CA ASP A 409 7.16 -16.89 21.93
C ASP A 409 7.39 -18.32 21.42
N ASN A 410 8.66 -18.75 21.33
CA ASN A 410 9.03 -20.09 20.88
C ASN A 410 8.25 -21.21 21.61
N ALA A 411 8.07 -21.11 22.94
CA ALA A 411 7.33 -22.09 23.72
C ALA A 411 5.84 -22.15 23.32
N THR A 412 5.23 -20.99 23.06
CA THR A 412 3.87 -20.86 22.56
C THR A 412 3.74 -21.42 21.15
N LEU A 413 4.68 -21.12 20.25
CA LEU A 413 4.66 -21.60 18.86
C LEU A 413 4.87 -23.11 18.76
N VAL A 414 5.87 -23.66 19.47
CA VAL A 414 6.09 -25.12 19.53
C VAL A 414 4.83 -25.84 20.01
N LEU A 415 4.18 -25.35 21.07
CA LEU A 415 2.97 -25.98 21.60
C LEU A 415 1.73 -25.72 20.73
N LEU A 416 1.66 -24.60 20.01
CA LEU A 416 0.57 -24.29 19.07
C LEU A 416 0.60 -25.21 17.85
N PHE A 417 1.79 -25.50 17.32
CA PHE A 417 1.98 -26.42 16.19
C PHE A 417 2.12 -27.89 16.61
N ASP A 418 1.99 -28.21 17.89
CA ASP A 418 1.90 -29.59 18.38
C ASP A 418 0.59 -30.27 17.94
N SER A 419 0.65 -31.55 17.55
CA SER A 419 -0.53 -32.40 17.35
C SER A 419 -1.48 -32.48 18.55
N SER A 420 -0.96 -32.32 19.77
CA SER A 420 -1.68 -32.40 21.05
C SER A 420 -2.22 -31.05 21.55
N ALA A 421 -1.96 -29.96 20.83
CA ALA A 421 -2.42 -28.61 21.15
C ALA A 421 -3.93 -28.58 21.48
N LYS A 422 -4.28 -28.14 22.70
CA LYS A 422 -5.69 -28.11 23.12
C LYS A 422 -6.47 -27.09 22.29
N LYS A 423 -7.58 -27.54 21.71
CA LYS A 423 -8.50 -26.69 20.93
C LYS A 423 -9.31 -25.77 21.85
N ALA A 424 -9.91 -24.74 21.28
CA ALA A 424 -10.73 -23.76 22.01
C ALA A 424 -12.06 -24.35 22.54
N LYS A 425 -12.45 -25.53 22.06
CA LYS A 425 -13.55 -26.36 22.57
C LYS A 425 -12.94 -27.63 23.15
#